data_AF-A0A8S9Y1C5-F1
#
_entry.id   AF-A0A8S9Y1C5-F1
#
_cell.length_a   1.000
_cell.length_b   1.000
_cell.length_c   1.000
_cell.angle_alpha   90.00
_cell.angle_beta   90.00
_cell.angle_gamma   90.00
#
_symmetry.space_group_name_H-M   'P 1'
#
loop_
_entity.id
_entity.type
_entity.pdbx_description
1 polymer ?
#
loop_
_entity_poly.entity_id
_entity_poly.type
_entity_poly.pdbx_seq_one_letter_code
_entity_poly.pdbx_strand_id
1 'polypeptide(L)'
;MSKLEALMDDYKVLLYSGQLDIICAYPLTMNYVRKLKWKGAKDYSEAVRQIWYVGSDVAGYSKSAGNFTELLVRDAGHMVPGDQPSGPST
;
A
#
# COMPACT_ATOMS: atom_id res chain seq x y z
N MET A 1 2.20 14.28 -16.04
CA MET A 1 1.78 14.03 -14.66
C MET A 1 0.57 13.12 -14.69
N SER A 2 0.63 11.95 -14.07
CA SER A 2 -0.49 11.02 -13.93
C SER A 2 -1.50 11.56 -12.92
N LYS A 3 -2.76 11.11 -13.00
CA LYS A 3 -3.80 11.46 -12.02
C LYS A 3 -3.40 11.04 -10.59
N LEU A 4 -2.71 9.91 -10.46
CA LEU A 4 -2.27 9.40 -9.17
C LEU A 4 -1.17 10.29 -8.56
N GLU A 5 -0.21 10.78 -9.37
CA GLU A 5 0.81 11.75 -8.90
C GLU A 5 0.15 13.01 -8.31
N ALA A 6 -0.85 13.58 -9.00
CA ALA A 6 -1.57 14.75 -8.49
C ALA A 6 -2.33 14.47 -7.18
N LEU A 7 -2.94 13.28 -7.04
CA LEU A 7 -3.60 12.90 -5.80
C LEU A 7 -2.61 12.74 -4.65
N MET A 8 -1.47 12.09 -4.87
CA MET A 8 -0.45 11.87 -3.85
C MET A 8 0.20 13.17 -3.37
N ASP A 9 0.21 14.22 -4.21
CA ASP A 9 0.79 15.51 -3.88
C ASP A 9 -0.07 16.35 -2.93
N ASP A 10 -1.39 16.15 -2.94
CA ASP A 10 -2.34 17.05 -2.29
C ASP A 10 -3.35 16.34 -1.37
N TYR A 11 -3.51 15.02 -1.49
CA TYR A 11 -4.47 14.22 -0.71
C TYR A 11 -3.83 12.98 -0.10
N LYS A 12 -4.38 12.52 1.03
CA LYS A 12 -4.02 11.23 1.62
C LYS A 12 -4.49 10.09 0.71
N VAL A 13 -3.55 9.25 0.28
CA VAL A 13 -3.80 8.11 -0.62
C VAL A 13 -3.31 6.82 0.05
N LEU A 14 -4.21 5.85 0.16
CA LEU A 14 -3.91 4.48 0.57
C LEU A 14 -4.08 3.55 -0.63
N LEU A 15 -3.04 2.82 -0.99
CA LEU A 15 -3.14 1.66 -1.88
C LEU A 15 -2.93 0.40 -1.06
N TYR A 16 -3.96 -0.45 -1.01
CA TYR A 16 -3.90 -1.73 -0.32
C TYR A 16 -4.06 -2.89 -1.32
N SER A 17 -3.39 -4.01 -1.06
CA SER A 17 -3.46 -5.21 -1.91
C SER A 17 -3.35 -6.46 -1.06
N GLY A 18 -4.02 -7.53 -1.48
CA GLY A 18 -3.85 -8.85 -0.89
C GLY A 18 -2.55 -9.50 -1.35
N GLN A 19 -1.86 -10.15 -0.43
CA GLN A 19 -0.60 -10.85 -0.71
C GLN A 19 -0.73 -11.97 -1.75
N LEU A 20 -1.90 -12.59 -1.85
CA LEU A 20 -2.18 -13.76 -2.70
C LEU A 20 -2.91 -13.40 -4.00
N ASP A 21 -3.10 -12.11 -4.30
CA ASP A 21 -3.72 -11.68 -5.55
C ASP A 21 -2.76 -11.89 -6.73
N ILE A 22 -3.16 -12.74 -7.68
CA ILE A 22 -2.41 -13.01 -8.91
C ILE A 22 -2.85 -12.15 -10.10
N ILE A 23 -4.06 -11.56 -10.05
CA ILE A 23 -4.63 -10.75 -11.12
C ILE A 23 -4.07 -9.32 -11.03
N CYS A 24 -4.11 -8.74 -9.83
CA CYS A 24 -3.57 -7.41 -9.54
C CYS A 24 -2.42 -7.51 -8.53
N ALA A 25 -1.41 -8.32 -8.88
CA ALA A 25 -0.32 -8.66 -7.97
C ALA A 25 0.42 -7.44 -7.43
N TYR A 26 0.59 -7.42 -6.11
CA TYR A 26 1.24 -6.34 -5.38
C TYR A 26 2.59 -5.88 -5.97
N PRO A 27 3.53 -6.76 -6.38
CA PRO A 27 4.79 -6.33 -6.99
C PRO A 27 4.61 -5.51 -8.28
N LEU A 28 3.58 -5.82 -9.08
CA LEU A 28 3.30 -5.11 -10.33
C LEU A 28 2.84 -3.68 -10.05
N THR A 29 1.87 -3.52 -9.13
CA THR A 29 1.37 -2.23 -8.69
C THR A 29 2.50 -1.39 -8.10
N MET A 30 3.38 -1.97 -7.29
CA MET A 30 4.48 -1.22 -6.68
C MET A 30 5.63 -0.91 -7.63
N ASN A 31 5.85 -1.71 -8.67
CA ASN A 31 6.75 -1.35 -9.76
C ASN A 31 6.24 -0.15 -10.56
N TYR A 32 4.93 0.01 -10.69
CA TYR A 32 4.33 1.22 -11.26
C TYR A 32 4.51 2.42 -10.33
N VAL A 33 4.16 2.30 -9.04
CA VAL A 33 4.27 3.39 -8.05
C VAL A 33 5.69 3.92 -7.94
N ARG A 34 6.72 3.06 -7.96
CA ARG A 34 8.14 3.47 -7.89
C ARG A 34 8.60 4.36 -9.06
N LYS A 35 7.87 4.37 -10.18
CA LYS A 35 8.19 5.19 -11.36
C LYS A 35 7.48 6.55 -11.36
N LEU A 36 6.57 6.77 -10.41
CA LEU A 36 5.81 8.02 -10.30
C LEU A 36 6.70 9.15 -9.78
N LYS A 37 6.50 10.33 -10.34
CA LYS A 37 7.18 11.59 -10.01
C LYS A 37 6.23 12.49 -9.22
N TRP A 38 6.23 12.33 -7.91
CA TRP A 38 5.43 13.09 -6.95
C TRP A 38 6.34 13.64 -5.83
N LYS A 39 5.87 14.61 -5.05
CA LYS A 39 6.65 15.37 -4.06
C LYS A 39 7.42 14.47 -3.07
N GLY A 40 6.81 13.37 -2.62
CA GLY A 40 7.41 12.42 -1.68
C GLY A 40 8.09 11.20 -2.32
N ALA A 41 8.32 11.19 -3.64
CA ALA A 41 8.89 10.03 -4.33
C ALA A 41 10.29 9.63 -3.82
N LYS A 42 11.13 10.62 -3.47
CA LYS A 42 12.46 10.38 -2.91
C LYS A 42 12.35 9.73 -1.53
N ASP A 43 11.57 10.33 -0.63
CA ASP A 43 11.34 9.81 0.72
C ASP A 43 10.74 8.41 0.66
N TYR A 44 9.83 8.16 -0.28
CA TYR A 44 9.28 6.83 -0.51
C TYR A 44 10.34 5.82 -0.96
N SER A 45 11.30 6.22 -1.78
CA SER A 45 12.37 5.31 -2.21
C SER A 45 13.25 4.85 -1.03
N GLU A 46 13.47 5.74 -0.06
CA GLU A 46 14.31 5.52 1.13
C GLU A 46 13.53 4.94 2.32
N ALA A 47 12.21 5.09 2.35
CA ALA A 47 11.37 4.64 3.44
C ALA A 47 11.43 3.12 3.65
N VAL A 48 11.48 2.71 4.92
CA VAL A 48 11.54 1.30 5.33
C VAL A 48 10.13 0.76 5.52
N ARG A 49 9.87 -0.43 4.98
CA ARG A 49 8.62 -1.15 5.20
C ARG A 49 8.52 -1.60 6.65
N GLN A 50 7.38 -1.34 7.27
CA GLN A 50 7.07 -1.71 8.65
C GLN A 50 6.10 -2.89 8.68
N ILE A 51 6.20 -3.70 9.73
CA ILE A 51 5.22 -4.74 10.02
C ILE A 51 3.97 -4.07 10.58
N TRP A 52 2.81 -4.42 10.04
CA TRP A 52 1.52 -3.94 10.51
C TRP A 52 0.83 -5.03 11.34
N TYR A 53 0.43 -4.68 12.56
CA TYR A 53 -0.20 -5.56 13.52
C TYR A 53 -1.66 -5.17 13.75
N VAL A 54 -2.52 -6.16 13.94
CA VAL A 54 -3.86 -6.01 14.52
C VAL A 54 -3.88 -6.87 15.78
N GLY A 55 -3.88 -6.23 16.95
CA GLY A 55 -3.62 -6.91 18.22
C GLY A 55 -2.19 -7.49 18.26
N SER A 56 -2.08 -8.79 18.52
CA SER A 56 -0.79 -9.52 18.50
C SER A 56 -0.42 -10.08 17.14
N ASP A 57 -1.34 -10.05 16.18
CA ASP A 57 -1.18 -10.75 14.91
C ASP A 57 -0.62 -9.83 13.84
N VAL A 58 0.35 -10.34 13.07
CA VAL A 58 0.86 -9.64 11.89
C VAL A 58 -0.23 -9.66 10.81
N ALA A 59 -0.92 -8.53 10.65
CA ALA A 59 -1.96 -8.35 9.65
C ALA A 59 -1.40 -8.02 8.26
N GLY A 60 -0.16 -7.54 8.20
CA GLY A 60 0.46 -7.20 6.93
C GLY A 60 1.71 -6.36 7.05
N TYR A 61 1.97 -5.57 6.02
CA TYR A 61 3.12 -4.68 5.96
C TYR A 61 2.73 -3.35 5.35
N SER A 62 3.24 -2.26 5.91
CA SER A 62 2.97 -0.91 5.42
C SER A 62 4.26 -0.18 5.07
N LYS A 63 4.19 0.75 4.13
CA LYS A 63 5.28 1.70 3.85
C LYS A 63 4.65 3.02 3.46
N SER A 64 5.08 4.08 4.13
CA SER A 64 4.49 5.41 3.99
C SER A 64 5.56 6.46 3.71
N ALA A 65 5.20 7.47 2.94
CA ALA A 65 5.97 8.69 2.75
C ALA A 65 5.00 9.83 2.42
N GLY A 66 5.11 10.96 3.11
CA GLY A 66 4.18 12.09 2.94
C GLY A 66 2.72 11.65 3.04
N ASN A 67 1.94 11.94 2.00
CA ASN A 67 0.52 11.60 1.94
C ASN A 67 0.22 10.21 1.38
N PHE A 68 1.22 9.43 0.98
CA PHE A 68 1.02 8.12 0.36
C PHE A 68 1.38 6.98 1.32
N THR A 69 0.54 5.94 1.35
CA THR A 69 0.80 4.67 2.05
C THR A 69 0.47 3.49 1.15
N GLU A 70 1.42 2.55 1.04
CA GLU A 70 1.14 1.20 0.56
C GLU A 70 0.85 0.26 1.74
N LEU A 71 -0.12 -0.64 1.57
CA LEU A 71 -0.49 -1.68 2.55
C LEU A 71 -0.60 -3.04 1.87
N LEU A 72 0.25 -3.98 2.27
CA LEU A 72 0.17 -5.38 1.87
C LEU A 72 -0.55 -6.16 2.96
N VAL A 73 -1.75 -6.66 2.68
CA VAL A 73 -2.54 -7.45 3.63
C VAL A 73 -2.15 -8.92 3.51
N ARG A 74 -1.71 -9.51 4.62
CA ARG A 74 -1.31 -10.92 4.69
C ARG A 74 -2.53 -11.82 4.53
N ASP A 75 -2.34 -13.00 3.94
CA ASP A 75 -3.37 -14.04 3.85
C ASP A 75 -4.68 -13.57 3.18
N ALA A 76 -4.57 -12.64 2.22
CA ALA A 76 -5.68 -12.11 1.42
C ALA A 76 -5.38 -12.19 -0.07
N GLY A 77 -6.39 -12.51 -0.88
CA GLY A 77 -6.34 -12.51 -2.34
C GLY A 77 -6.88 -11.21 -2.94
N HIS A 78 -7.60 -11.31 -4.07
CA HIS A 78 -8.10 -10.14 -4.80
C HIS A 78 -9.15 -9.35 -4.00
N MET A 79 -10.02 -10.06 -3.28
CA MET A 79 -11.12 -9.47 -2.52
C MET A 79 -10.74 -9.33 -1.06
N VAL A 80 -9.78 -8.45 -0.77
CA VAL A 80 -9.20 -8.26 0.57
C VAL A 80 -10.25 -8.16 1.69
N PRO A 81 -11.33 -7.36 1.59
CA PRO A 81 -12.32 -7.29 2.66
C PRO A 81 -13.11 -8.59 2.86
N GLY A 82 -13.22 -9.43 1.84
CA GLY A 82 -13.84 -10.75 1.94
C GLY A 82 -12.92 -11.79 2.58
N ASP A 83 -11.65 -11.76 2.21
CA ASP A 83 -10.65 -12.72 2.70
C ASP A 83 -10.18 -12.38 4.13
N GLN A 84 -10.11 -11.09 4.47
CA GLN A 84 -9.68 -10.56 5.77
C GLN A 84 -10.70 -9.52 6.28
N PRO A 85 -11.87 -9.95 6.78
CA PRO A 85 -12.99 -9.08 7.15
C PRO A 85 -12.73 -8.23 8.40
N SER A 86 -11.77 -8.62 9.24
CA SER A 86 -11.33 -7.85 10.40
C SER A 86 -10.87 -6.43 10.02
N GLY A 87 -10.47 -6.23 8.75
CA GLY A 87 -10.22 -4.93 8.15
C GLY A 87 -9.14 -4.09 8.83
N PRO A 88 -8.66 -3.00 8.18
CA PRO A 88 -7.74 -2.09 8.81
C PRO A 88 -8.52 -1.22 9.79
N SER A 89 -8.52 -1.57 11.07
CA SER A 89 -8.90 -0.64 12.13
C SER A 89 -7.94 0.55 12.06
N THR A 90 -8.42 1.65 11.46
CA THR A 90 -7.72 2.95 11.41
C THR A 90 -7.55 3.54 12.79
#